data_AF-A0A3P7VYU3-F1
#
_entry.id   AF-A0A3P7VYU3-F1
#
_cell.length_a   1.000
_cell.length_b   1.000
_cell.length_c   1.000
_cell.angle_alpha   90.00
_cell.angle_beta   90.00
_cell.angle_gamma   90.00
#
_symmetry.space_group_name_H-M   'P 1'
#
loop_
_entity.id
_entity.type
_entity.pdbx_description
1 polymer ?
#
loop_
_entity_poly.entity_id
_entity_poly.type
_entity_poly.pdbx_seq_one_letter_code
_entity_poly.pdbx_strand_id
1 'polypeptide(L)'
;MGSITDEQGGSDADMKARIGKARAAYLQLKNIWNSKQLSTNTKIRIFNTNVKTVLLSTGAETCRTMKVIVQKIQVFINSCLRKIL
;
A
#
# COMPACT_ATOMS: atom_id res chain seq x y z
N MET A 1 -1.92 -33.29 21.38
CA MET A 1 -0.65 -32.56 21.57
C MET A 1 -0.11 -32.29 20.17
N GLY A 2 -0.20 -31.10 19.58
CA GLY A 2 -0.23 -29.76 20.14
C GLY A 2 0.81 -28.96 19.37
N SER A 3 0.50 -28.57 18.13
CA SER A 3 1.22 -27.51 17.41
C SER A 3 0.38 -27.07 16.22
N ILE A 4 -0.59 -26.22 16.50
CA ILE A 4 -1.20 -25.32 15.53
C ILE A 4 -0.97 -23.95 16.14
N THR A 5 -0.55 -22.99 15.31
CA THR A 5 -0.44 -21.55 15.58
C THR A 5 0.90 -21.06 16.14
N ASP A 6 1.78 -20.58 15.25
CA ASP A 6 2.48 -19.30 15.49
C ASP A 6 3.00 -18.60 14.22
N GLU A 7 3.09 -19.25 13.05
CA GLU A 7 3.76 -18.61 11.89
C GLU A 7 2.92 -17.55 11.14
N GLN A 8 1.62 -17.42 11.43
CA GLN A 8 0.75 -16.45 10.74
C GLN A 8 0.82 -15.02 11.30
N GLY A 9 1.40 -14.84 12.50
CA GLY A 9 1.49 -13.54 13.17
C GLY A 9 2.50 -12.59 12.52
N GLY A 10 3.63 -13.11 12.03
CA GLY A 10 4.71 -12.30 11.47
C GLY A 10 4.35 -11.64 10.13
N SER A 11 3.72 -12.38 9.23
CA SER A 11 3.36 -11.90 7.88
C SER A 11 2.20 -10.88 7.90
N ASP A 12 1.16 -11.11 8.70
CA ASP A 12 0.05 -10.15 8.82
C ASP A 12 0.50 -8.85 9.51
N ALA A 13 1.37 -8.94 10.53
CA ALA A 13 1.95 -7.78 11.19
C ALA A 13 2.87 -6.98 10.25
N ASP A 14 3.72 -7.65 9.47
CA ASP A 14 4.57 -6.99 8.46
C ASP A 14 3.72 -6.28 7.39
N MET A 15 2.72 -6.96 6.81
CA MET A 15 1.85 -6.32 5.81
C MET A 15 1.07 -5.14 6.39
N LYS A 16 0.54 -5.24 7.61
CA LYS A 16 -0.11 -4.11 8.30
C LYS A 16 0.86 -2.94 8.51
N ALA A 17 2.09 -3.21 8.92
CA ALA A 17 3.12 -2.18 9.07
C ALA A 17 3.43 -1.49 7.74
N ARG A 18 3.49 -2.25 6.63
CA ARG A 18 3.76 -1.74 5.28
C ARG A 18 2.62 -0.88 4.74
N ILE A 19 1.38 -1.28 4.97
CA ILE A 19 0.20 -0.45 4.66
C ILE A 19 0.22 0.83 5.50
N GLY A 20 0.60 0.73 6.78
CA GLY A 20 0.80 1.89 7.65
C GLY A 20 1.82 2.87 7.06
N LYS A 21 2.98 2.36 6.62
CA LYS A 21 4.02 3.17 5.95
C LYS A 21 3.51 3.81 4.66
N ALA A 22 2.78 3.07 3.81
CA ALA A 22 2.22 3.62 2.57
C ALA A 22 1.20 4.75 2.84
N ARG A 23 0.33 4.57 3.85
CA ARG A 23 -0.62 5.61 4.29
C ARG A 23 0.11 6.83 4.85
N ALA A 24 1.13 6.62 5.68
CA ALA A 24 1.95 7.69 6.22
C ALA A 24 2.68 8.47 5.11
N ALA A 25 3.27 7.77 4.13
CA ALA A 25 3.90 8.40 2.98
C ALA A 25 2.89 9.21 2.15
N TYR A 26 1.70 8.67 1.87
CA TYR A 26 0.65 9.41 1.18
C TYR A 26 0.24 10.68 1.95
N LEU A 27 0.12 10.59 3.28
CA LEU A 27 -0.18 11.73 4.14
C LEU A 27 0.94 12.77 4.18
N GLN A 28 2.21 12.34 4.22
CA GLN A 28 3.35 13.26 4.14
C GLN A 28 3.40 13.99 2.81
N LEU A 29 3.01 13.33 1.72
CA LEU A 29 2.96 13.91 0.38
C LEU A 29 1.68 14.73 0.14
N LYS A 30 0.87 15.02 1.17
CA LYS A 30 -0.37 15.84 1.08
C LYS A 30 -0.17 17.16 0.36
N ASN A 31 0.95 17.84 0.63
CA ASN A 31 1.25 19.12 -0.02
C ASN A 31 1.55 18.94 -1.52
N ILE A 32 2.13 17.80 -1.91
CA ILE A 32 2.38 17.46 -3.32
C ILE A 32 1.07 17.16 -4.04
N TRP A 33 0.14 16.43 -3.42
CA TRP A 33 -1.17 16.16 -4.01
C TRP A 33 -1.98 17.45 -4.23
N ASN A 34 -1.93 18.39 -3.27
CA ASN A 34 -2.61 19.69 -3.35
C ASN A 34 -1.89 20.73 -4.24
N SER A 35 -0.64 20.49 -4.61
CA SER A 35 0.15 21.44 -5.39
C SER A 35 -0.40 21.54 -6.82
N LYS A 36 -0.71 22.77 -7.25
CA LYS A 36 -1.06 23.07 -8.66
C LYS A 36 0.17 23.15 -9.57
N GLN A 37 1.37 23.31 -9.01
CA GLN A 37 2.62 23.37 -9.79
C GLN A 37 3.03 22.01 -10.34
N LEU A 38 2.70 20.91 -9.64
CA LEU A 38 3.02 19.58 -10.13
C LEU A 38 1.96 19.10 -11.12
N SER A 39 2.40 18.67 -12.29
CA SER A 39 1.52 18.05 -13.28
C SER A 39 0.94 16.73 -12.74
N THR A 40 -0.26 16.38 -13.19
CA THR A 40 -0.93 15.12 -12.87
C THR A 40 -0.07 13.90 -13.22
N ASN A 41 0.65 13.93 -14.35
CA ASN A 41 1.58 12.87 -14.75
C ASN A 41 2.73 12.68 -13.75
N THR A 42 3.30 13.76 -13.22
CA THR A 42 4.36 13.70 -12.22
C THR A 42 3.85 13.11 -10.90
N LYS A 43 2.64 13.50 -10.47
CA LYS A 43 1.98 12.96 -9.26
C LYS A 43 1.69 11.47 -9.39
N ILE A 44 1.15 11.03 -10.53
CA ILE A 44 0.89 9.62 -10.83
C ILE A 44 2.20 8.82 -10.83
N ARG A 45 3.28 9.35 -11.39
CA ARG A 45 4.59 8.66 -11.40
C ARG A 45 5.13 8.45 -9.98
N ILE A 46 5.08 9.49 -9.14
CA ILE A 46 5.50 9.41 -7.73
C ILE A 46 4.64 8.38 -6.98
N PHE A 47 3.32 8.43 -7.17
CA PHE A 47 2.40 7.49 -6.54
C PHE A 47 2.68 6.03 -6.96
N ASN A 48 2.82 5.78 -8.26
CA ASN A 48 3.11 4.45 -8.80
C ASN A 48 4.43 3.88 -8.28
N THR A 49 5.49 4.69 -8.16
CA THR A 49 6.75 4.22 -7.57
C THR A 49 6.56 3.76 -6.12
N ASN A 50 5.85 4.55 -5.30
CA ASN A 50 5.58 4.19 -3.90
C ASN A 50 4.73 2.92 -3.76
N VAL A 51 3.68 2.77 -4.60
CA VAL A 51 2.83 1.58 -4.61
C VAL A 51 3.58 0.36 -5.12
N LYS A 52 4.41 0.53 -6.16
CA LYS A 52 5.19 -0.57 -6.75
C LYS A 52 6.23 -1.10 -5.77
N THR A 53 6.80 -0.27 -4.90
CA THR A 53 7.65 -0.73 -3.79
C THR A 53 6.90 -1.57 -2.76
N VAL A 54 5.64 -1.22 -2.46
CA VAL A 54 4.78 -2.02 -1.57
C VAL A 54 4.39 -3.34 -2.24
N LEU A 55 4.10 -3.32 -3.55
CA LEU A 55 3.64 -4.49 -4.31
C LEU A 55 4.77 -5.46 -4.69
N LEU A 56 5.92 -4.97 -5.18
CA LEU A 56 7.05 -5.81 -5.65
C LEU A 56 7.70 -6.63 -4.54
N SER A 57 7.58 -6.17 -3.29
CA SER A 57 8.17 -6.84 -2.15
C SER A 57 7.17 -7.78 -1.46
N THR A 58 6.06 -8.09 -2.16
CA THR A 58 5.07 -9.12 -1.87
C THR A 58 5.44 -10.39 -2.66
N GLY A 59 6.54 -11.03 -2.27
CA GLY A 59 6.97 -12.30 -2.87
C GLY A 59 6.25 -13.49 -2.24
N ALA A 60 5.36 -14.10 -3.01
CA ALA A 60 5.02 -15.54 -3.01
C ALA A 60 4.30 -16.25 -1.84
N GLU A 61 3.92 -15.65 -0.70
CA GLU A 61 3.34 -16.47 0.39
C GLU A 61 1.96 -16.01 0.92
N THR A 62 1.02 -16.97 0.94
CA THR A 62 -0.31 -16.95 1.59
C THR A 62 -1.50 -16.30 0.84
N CYS A 63 -2.01 -17.06 -0.14
CA CYS A 63 -3.09 -16.75 -1.09
C CYS A 63 -4.45 -16.25 -0.50
N ARG A 64 -4.72 -16.41 0.80
CA ARG A 64 -6.04 -16.06 1.39
C ARG A 64 -6.08 -14.68 2.06
N THR A 65 -5.14 -14.38 2.95
CA THR A 65 -5.04 -13.07 3.64
C THR A 65 -4.61 -11.96 2.66
N MET A 66 -3.77 -12.33 1.69
CA MET A 66 -3.29 -11.43 0.65
C MET A 66 -4.43 -10.86 -0.20
N LYS A 67 -5.48 -11.63 -0.51
CA LYS A 67 -6.60 -11.14 -1.31
C LYS A 67 -7.34 -9.99 -0.62
N VAL A 68 -7.58 -10.09 0.69
CA VAL A 68 -8.23 -9.04 1.49
C VAL A 68 -7.33 -7.81 1.60
N ILE A 69 -6.02 -8.02 1.76
CA ILE A 69 -5.04 -6.94 1.86
C ILE A 69 -4.87 -6.21 0.53
N VAL A 70 -4.71 -6.94 -0.58
CA VAL A 70 -4.64 -6.40 -1.94
C VAL A 70 -5.92 -5.64 -2.27
N GLN A 71 -7.09 -6.13 -1.88
CA GLN A 71 -8.36 -5.39 -2.04
C GLN A 71 -8.37 -4.08 -1.24
N LYS A 72 -7.93 -4.09 0.03
CA LYS A 72 -7.81 -2.86 0.84
C LYS A 72 -6.82 -1.86 0.25
N ILE A 73 -5.70 -2.34 -0.30
CA ILE A 73 -4.70 -1.53 -1.00
C ILE A 73 -5.29 -0.96 -2.30
N GLN A 74 -6.03 -1.75 -3.07
CA GLN A 74 -6.72 -1.31 -4.29
C GLN A 74 -7.76 -0.21 -4.00
N VAL A 75 -8.58 -0.38 -2.97
CA VAL A 75 -9.54 0.67 -2.55
C VAL A 75 -8.81 1.95 -2.17
N PHE A 76 -7.69 1.84 -1.45
CA PHE A 76 -6.85 2.98 -1.10
C PHE A 76 -6.26 3.66 -2.35
N ILE A 77 -5.72 2.88 -3.29
CA ILE A 77 -5.18 3.36 -4.57
C ILE A 77 -6.23 4.13 -5.36
N ASN A 78 -7.42 3.55 -5.50
CA ASN A 78 -8.52 4.16 -6.25
C ASN A 78 -9.00 5.46 -5.60
N SER A 79 -8.99 5.54 -4.27
CA SER A 79 -9.27 6.78 -3.56
C SER A 79 -8.19 7.84 -3.76
N CYS A 80 -6.92 7.43 -3.85
CA CYS A 80 -5.80 8.36 -4.08
C CYS A 80 -5.84 8.90 -5.51
N LEU A 81 -6.06 8.04 -6.51
CA LEU A 81 -6.17 8.43 -7.91
C LEU A 81 -7.31 9.41 -8.16
N ARG A 82 -8.48 9.20 -7.55
CA ARG A 82 -9.62 10.14 -7.62
C ARG A 82 -9.36 11.53 -7.06
N LYS A 83 -8.33 11.70 -6.23
CA LYS A 83 -7.93 13.01 -5.68
C LYS A 83 -6.80 13.67 -6.49
N ILE A 84 -6.14 12.90 -7.35
CA ILE A 84 -5.01 13.34 -8.17
C ILE A 84 -5.47 13.74 -9.57
N LEU A 85 -6.42 12.98 -10.15
CA LEU A 85 -7.19 13.32 -11.34
C LEU A 85 -8.22 14.41 -11.01
#